data_AF-A0A3N6ZP02-F1
#
_entry.id   AF-A0A3N6ZP02-F1
#
_cell.length_a   1.000
_cell.length_b   1.000
_cell.length_c   1.000
_cell.angle_alpha   90.00
_cell.angle_beta   90.00
_cell.angle_gamma   90.00
#
_symmetry.space_group_name_H-M   'P 1'
#
loop_
_entity.id
_entity.type
_entity.pdbx_description
1 polymer ?
#
loop_
_entity_poly.entity_id
_entity_poly.type
_entity_poly.pdbx_seq_one_letter_code
_entity_poly.pdbx_strand_id
1 'polypeptide(L)'
;MAENATDHLTAYYAQIPVAHKEGLGSIRHWQQLRVAQEGDLLWIKGFTKEQIQSKEFKWIPFLQAYECRANLLFRIGHLVPERRLPASLLWNPVERLLNVTFNNWNHNYFGIGEQVPVSIIPSEKETDAFALLCNTVVAAPYIFESLKVRLDRIQWLMLEERALFLGTPVLSIPGDTFWKQGRHLIPTGYDFVYGILQEIIAKKIDAPGENWILWHTDSTYTLIPQSSVKPLSISSFRLSTI
;
A
#
# COMPACT_ATOMS: atom_id res chain seq x y z
N MET A 1 -22.88 -51.53 -29.91
CA MET A 1 -21.46 -51.40 -30.30
C MET A 1 -20.67 -51.31 -29.01
N ALA A 2 -19.71 -52.21 -28.80
CA ALA A 2 -19.00 -52.35 -27.54
C ALA A 2 -18.07 -51.14 -27.31
N GLU A 3 -18.41 -50.29 -26.34
CA GLU A 3 -17.46 -49.35 -25.75
C GLU A 3 -16.40 -50.18 -25.02
N ASN A 4 -15.19 -50.18 -25.58
CA ASN A 4 -14.05 -50.88 -25.01
C ASN A 4 -13.79 -50.39 -23.59
N ALA A 5 -14.06 -51.26 -22.61
CA ALA A 5 -13.75 -51.12 -21.20
C ALA A 5 -12.24 -51.20 -20.90
N THR A 6 -11.42 -50.50 -21.70
CA THR A 6 -9.96 -50.44 -21.57
C THR A 6 -9.46 -49.03 -21.21
N ASP A 7 -10.34 -48.02 -21.22
CA ASP A 7 -9.96 -46.62 -20.96
C ASP A 7 -9.52 -46.37 -19.50
N HIS A 8 -9.70 -47.34 -18.61
CA HIS A 8 -9.37 -47.22 -17.18
C HIS A 8 -7.92 -47.55 -16.80
N LEU A 9 -7.06 -47.93 -17.75
CA LEU A 9 -5.65 -48.28 -17.48
C LEU A 9 -4.63 -47.38 -18.21
N THR A 10 -5.12 -46.38 -18.95
CA THR A 10 -4.27 -45.47 -19.70
C THR A 10 -3.74 -44.37 -18.78
N ALA A 11 -2.49 -44.50 -18.36
CA ALA A 11 -1.84 -43.51 -17.53
C ALA A 11 -1.08 -42.50 -18.40
N TYR A 12 -1.27 -41.22 -18.11
CA TYR A 12 -0.65 -40.14 -18.85
C TYR A 12 0.58 -39.59 -18.13
N TYR A 13 1.62 -39.36 -18.92
CA TYR A 13 2.93 -38.91 -18.47
C TYR A 13 3.37 -37.68 -19.27
N ALA A 14 4.23 -36.87 -18.68
CA ALA A 14 4.94 -35.83 -19.40
C ALA A 14 6.40 -35.81 -18.96
N GLN A 15 7.26 -35.27 -19.82
CA GLN A 15 8.64 -34.97 -19.46
C GLN A 15 9.02 -33.55 -19.87
N ILE A 16 9.94 -32.95 -19.12
CA ILE A 16 10.54 -31.66 -19.41
C ILE A 16 12.00 -31.67 -18.95
N PRO A 17 12.92 -30.97 -19.63
CA PRO A 17 14.28 -30.77 -19.11
C PRO A 17 14.25 -30.05 -17.75
N VAL A 18 15.10 -30.47 -16.81
CA VAL A 18 15.20 -29.88 -15.46
C VAL A 18 15.50 -28.38 -15.53
N ALA A 19 16.25 -27.93 -16.55
CA ALA A 19 16.52 -26.51 -16.82
C ALA A 19 15.25 -25.67 -17.03
N HIS A 20 14.14 -26.28 -17.42
CA HIS A 20 12.85 -25.62 -17.67
C HIS A 20 11.79 -25.96 -16.62
N LYS A 21 12.18 -26.52 -15.46
CA LYS A 21 11.25 -26.91 -14.39
C LYS A 21 10.35 -25.77 -13.90
N GLU A 22 10.80 -24.52 -14.00
CA GLU A 22 10.04 -23.34 -13.59
C GLU A 22 8.76 -23.16 -14.42
N GLY A 23 8.77 -23.62 -15.68
CA GLY A 23 7.61 -23.62 -16.56
C GLY A 23 6.44 -24.47 -16.04
N LEU A 24 6.68 -25.39 -15.10
CA LEU A 24 5.64 -26.21 -14.47
C LEU A 24 4.80 -25.44 -13.43
N GLY A 25 5.11 -24.17 -13.17
CA GLY A 25 4.35 -23.34 -12.23
C GLY A 25 2.85 -23.28 -12.54
N SER A 26 2.46 -23.30 -13.82
CA SER A 26 1.05 -23.27 -14.24
C SER A 26 0.24 -24.48 -13.79
N ILE A 27 0.87 -25.65 -13.64
CA ILE A 27 0.21 -26.92 -13.29
C ILE A 27 0.44 -27.34 -11.83
N ARG A 28 1.10 -26.49 -11.03
CA ARG A 28 1.42 -26.76 -9.62
C ARG A 28 0.19 -27.05 -8.76
N HIS A 29 -0.96 -26.49 -9.13
CA HIS A 29 -2.21 -26.64 -8.39
C HIS A 29 -2.87 -28.02 -8.56
N TRP A 30 -2.39 -28.87 -9.48
CA TRP A 30 -2.90 -30.22 -9.69
C TRP A 30 -2.28 -31.21 -8.69
N GLN A 31 -2.99 -31.41 -7.58
CA GLN A 31 -2.56 -32.19 -6.42
C GLN A 31 -2.28 -33.67 -6.71
N GLN A 32 -2.92 -34.24 -7.73
CA GLN A 32 -2.71 -35.64 -8.13
C GLN A 32 -1.37 -35.88 -8.83
N LEU A 33 -0.69 -34.82 -9.27
CA LEU A 33 0.55 -34.96 -10.03
C LEU A 33 1.70 -35.44 -9.15
N ARG A 34 2.45 -36.38 -9.70
CA ARG A 34 3.71 -36.86 -9.11
C ARG A 34 4.84 -36.58 -10.07
N VAL A 35 5.99 -36.19 -9.53
CA VAL A 35 7.20 -35.88 -10.28
C VAL A 35 8.33 -36.81 -9.87
N ALA A 36 9.17 -37.19 -10.83
CA ALA A 36 10.38 -37.96 -10.60
C ALA A 36 11.50 -37.38 -11.47
N GLN A 37 12.70 -37.27 -10.92
CA GLN A 37 13.86 -36.79 -11.68
C GLN A 37 14.72 -37.97 -12.12
N GLU A 38 15.20 -37.92 -13.35
CA GLU A 38 16.12 -38.87 -13.95
C GLU A 38 17.19 -38.09 -14.74
N GLY A 39 18.37 -37.93 -14.16
CA GLY A 39 19.43 -37.08 -14.73
C GLY A 39 18.95 -35.64 -14.95
N ASP A 40 19.02 -35.19 -16.21
CA ASP A 40 18.61 -33.86 -16.66
C ASP A 40 17.13 -33.78 -17.10
N LEU A 41 16.38 -34.87 -16.95
CA LEU A 41 14.96 -34.93 -17.28
C LEU A 41 14.10 -35.03 -16.03
N LEU A 42 12.98 -34.31 -16.07
CA LEU A 42 11.94 -34.36 -15.05
C LEU A 42 10.70 -35.00 -15.64
N TRP A 43 10.30 -36.13 -15.04
CA TRP A 43 9.10 -36.88 -15.37
C TRP A 43 7.94 -36.45 -14.49
N ILE A 44 6.75 -36.41 -15.08
CA ILE A 44 5.50 -36.05 -14.40
C ILE A 44 4.45 -37.09 -14.77
N LYS A 45 3.69 -37.58 -13.81
CA LYS A 45 2.57 -38.53 -14.02
C LYS A 45 1.32 -38.10 -13.28
N GLY A 46 0.19 -38.67 -13.69
CA GLY A 46 -1.11 -38.46 -13.03
C GLY A 46 -1.96 -37.40 -13.72
N PHE A 47 -1.66 -37.05 -14.98
CA PHE A 47 -2.53 -36.20 -15.78
C PHE A 47 -3.82 -36.95 -16.14
N THR A 48 -4.92 -36.21 -16.21
CA THR A 48 -6.13 -36.67 -16.90
C THR A 48 -6.06 -36.33 -18.39
N LYS A 49 -6.94 -36.93 -19.18
CA LYS A 49 -7.06 -36.66 -20.62
C LYS A 49 -7.38 -35.18 -20.88
N GLU A 50 -8.24 -34.59 -20.06
CA GLU A 50 -8.65 -33.19 -20.14
C GLU A 50 -7.46 -32.27 -19.83
N GLN A 51 -6.65 -32.63 -18.84
CA GLN A 51 -5.48 -31.84 -18.44
C GLN A 51 -4.41 -31.77 -19.52
N ILE A 52 -4.15 -32.86 -20.26
CA ILE A 52 -3.23 -32.82 -21.41
C ILE A 52 -3.74 -31.92 -22.54
N GLN A 53 -5.07 -31.80 -22.67
CA GLN A 53 -5.69 -30.98 -23.71
C GLN A 53 -5.85 -29.51 -23.29
N SER A 54 -5.70 -29.20 -22.00
CA SER A 54 -5.83 -27.88 -21.41
C SER A 54 -4.82 -26.88 -21.98
N LYS A 55 -5.14 -25.57 -21.88
CA LYS A 55 -4.24 -24.50 -22.33
C LYS A 55 -3.02 -24.41 -21.44
N GLU A 56 -3.24 -24.59 -20.14
CA GLU A 56 -2.26 -24.56 -19.06
C GLU A 56 -1.14 -25.56 -19.28
N PHE A 57 -1.47 -26.76 -19.79
CA PHE A 57 -0.50 -27.78 -20.16
C PHE A 57 0.22 -27.43 -21.47
N LYS A 58 -0.53 -27.02 -22.51
CA LYS A 58 0.02 -26.73 -23.85
C LYS A 58 0.94 -25.51 -23.87
N TRP A 59 0.80 -24.60 -22.92
CA TRP A 59 1.60 -23.37 -22.83
C TRP A 59 2.97 -23.59 -22.18
N ILE A 60 3.24 -24.78 -21.62
CA ILE A 60 4.53 -25.10 -21.00
C ILE A 60 5.54 -25.45 -22.10
N PRO A 61 6.59 -24.64 -22.30
CA PRO A 61 7.60 -24.91 -23.31
C PRO A 61 8.37 -26.20 -23.02
N PHE A 62 8.80 -26.90 -24.06
CA PHE A 62 9.63 -28.13 -23.98
C PHE A 62 8.97 -29.32 -23.26
N LEU A 63 7.69 -29.21 -22.91
CA LEU A 63 6.93 -30.31 -22.31
C LEU A 63 6.50 -31.30 -23.39
N GLN A 64 6.84 -32.57 -23.20
CA GLN A 64 6.46 -33.66 -24.09
C GLN A 64 5.51 -34.60 -23.37
N ALA A 65 4.33 -34.82 -23.94
CA ALA A 65 3.29 -35.68 -23.36
C ALA A 65 3.31 -37.09 -23.97
N TYR A 66 3.04 -38.08 -23.12
CA TYR A 66 3.00 -39.49 -23.45
C TYR A 66 1.77 -40.16 -22.87
N GLU A 67 1.27 -41.13 -23.62
CA GLU A 67 0.32 -42.12 -23.18
C GLU A 67 1.08 -43.42 -22.86
N CYS A 68 0.95 -43.93 -21.64
CA CYS A 68 1.59 -45.17 -21.23
C CYS A 68 0.63 -46.35 -21.39
N ARG A 69 1.02 -47.33 -22.20
CA ARG A 69 0.31 -48.60 -22.38
C ARG A 69 1.29 -49.73 -22.14
N ALA A 70 1.05 -50.57 -21.13
CA ALA A 70 1.93 -51.71 -20.79
C ALA A 70 3.43 -51.34 -20.68
N ASN A 71 3.74 -50.24 -19.96
CA ASN A 71 5.10 -49.68 -19.77
C ASN A 71 5.79 -49.15 -21.04
N LEU A 72 5.08 -49.07 -22.17
CA LEU A 72 5.53 -48.40 -23.39
C LEU A 72 4.91 -47.01 -23.46
N LEU A 73 5.75 -46.00 -23.72
CA LEU A 73 5.36 -44.61 -23.84
C LEU A 73 5.14 -44.27 -25.31
N PHE A 74 3.90 -43.92 -25.64
CA PHE A 74 3.47 -43.44 -26.95
C PHE A 74 3.34 -41.94 -26.87
N ARG A 75 4.02 -41.20 -27.74
CA ARG A 75 3.82 -39.75 -27.79
C ARG A 75 2.38 -39.45 -28.18
N ILE A 76 1.75 -38.46 -27.55
CA ILE A 76 0.35 -38.10 -27.86
C ILE A 76 0.21 -37.83 -29.37
N GLY A 77 -0.71 -38.56 -30.02
CA GLY A 77 -0.94 -38.51 -31.47
C GLY A 77 -0.12 -39.49 -32.31
N HIS A 78 0.78 -40.28 -31.70
CA HIS A 78 1.59 -41.29 -32.39
C HIS A 78 1.11 -42.72 -32.10
N LEU A 79 1.20 -43.59 -33.11
CA LEU A 79 0.77 -44.99 -33.02
C LEU A 79 1.88 -45.97 -32.60
N VAL A 80 3.14 -45.52 -32.62
CA VAL A 80 4.31 -46.35 -32.28
C VAL A 80 4.91 -45.91 -30.94
N PRO A 81 5.44 -46.85 -30.15
CA PRO A 81 6.09 -46.52 -28.89
C PRO A 81 7.43 -45.83 -29.16
N GLU A 82 7.67 -44.71 -28.50
CA GLU A 82 8.94 -43.99 -28.60
C GLU A 82 9.99 -44.59 -27.67
N ARG A 83 9.56 -45.04 -26.48
CA ARG A 83 10.45 -45.60 -25.45
C ARG A 83 9.68 -46.40 -24.40
N ARG A 84 10.42 -47.03 -23.49
CA ARG A 84 9.86 -47.62 -22.25
C ARG A 84 9.89 -46.62 -21.10
N LEU A 85 8.93 -46.74 -20.18
CA LEU A 85 8.96 -45.99 -18.93
C LEU A 85 10.20 -46.43 -18.10
N PRO A 86 11.02 -45.50 -17.59
CA PRO A 86 12.17 -45.86 -16.77
C PRO A 86 11.76 -46.55 -15.47
N ALA A 87 12.47 -47.61 -15.10
CA ALA A 87 12.09 -48.48 -13.99
C ALA A 87 12.43 -47.93 -12.59
N SER A 88 13.39 -47.00 -12.48
CA SER A 88 13.95 -46.49 -11.22
C SER A 88 13.46 -45.08 -10.83
N LEU A 89 12.26 -44.68 -11.27
CA LEU A 89 11.72 -43.35 -10.96
C LEU A 89 11.16 -43.25 -9.53
N LEU A 90 11.77 -42.39 -8.72
CA LEU A 90 11.29 -42.05 -7.38
C LEU A 90 10.26 -40.92 -7.43
N TRP A 91 8.99 -41.30 -7.33
CA TRP A 91 7.86 -40.38 -7.43
C TRP A 91 7.64 -39.59 -6.15
N ASN A 92 7.70 -38.26 -6.27
CA ASN A 92 7.41 -37.29 -5.21
C ASN A 92 6.15 -36.48 -5.57
N PRO A 93 5.41 -35.92 -4.59
CA PRO A 93 4.40 -34.90 -4.87
C PRO A 93 4.99 -33.72 -5.65
N VAL A 94 4.26 -33.19 -6.64
CA VAL A 94 4.71 -32.04 -7.45
C VAL A 94 5.10 -30.82 -6.59
N GLU A 95 4.42 -30.64 -5.46
CA GLU A 95 4.68 -29.55 -4.52
C GLU A 95 6.11 -29.53 -3.99
N ARG A 96 6.71 -30.70 -3.72
CA ARG A 96 8.08 -30.80 -3.18
C ARG A 96 9.14 -30.23 -4.13
N LEU A 97 8.88 -30.30 -5.43
CA LEU A 97 9.86 -29.91 -6.45
C LEU A 97 9.65 -28.46 -6.94
N LEU A 98 8.44 -27.93 -6.77
CA LEU A 98 8.06 -26.55 -7.11
C LEU A 98 7.85 -25.68 -5.87
N ASN A 99 8.66 -25.89 -4.82
CA ASN A 99 8.61 -25.02 -3.64
C ASN A 99 9.00 -23.59 -4.05
N VAL A 100 8.06 -22.65 -3.87
CA VAL A 100 8.37 -21.23 -3.90
C VAL A 100 9.21 -20.96 -2.66
N THR A 101 10.51 -20.78 -2.87
CA THR A 101 11.35 -20.15 -1.87
C THR A 101 10.93 -18.69 -1.84
N PHE A 102 10.09 -18.33 -0.87
CA PHE A 102 10.04 -16.94 -0.49
C PHE A 102 11.44 -16.61 0.00
N ASN A 103 12.10 -15.65 -0.64
CA ASN A 103 13.30 -15.06 -0.07
C ASN A 103 12.92 -14.71 1.37
N ASN A 104 13.59 -15.24 2.38
CA ASN A 104 13.22 -15.01 3.76
C ASN A 104 13.15 -13.49 3.96
N TRP A 105 11.93 -12.94 3.97
CA TRP A 105 11.72 -11.60 4.46
C TRP A 105 12.33 -11.62 5.86
N ASN A 106 13.21 -10.68 6.13
CA ASN A 106 13.91 -10.64 7.39
C ASN A 106 12.86 -10.36 8.48
N HIS A 107 12.29 -11.43 9.03
CA HIS A 107 11.41 -11.38 10.19
C HIS A 107 12.18 -10.90 11.42
N ASN A 108 13.48 -10.59 11.35
CA ASN A 108 14.25 -9.96 12.42
C ASN A 108 14.48 -8.46 12.21
N TYR A 109 13.94 -7.81 11.18
CA TYR A 109 13.87 -6.33 11.18
C TYR A 109 12.67 -5.86 12.01
N PHE A 110 12.65 -6.26 13.29
CA PHE A 110 11.77 -5.73 14.32
C PHE A 110 12.49 -4.59 15.05
N GLY A 111 12.95 -3.59 14.31
CA GLY A 111 13.26 -2.28 14.87
C GLY A 111 11.97 -1.54 15.23
N ILE A 112 11.15 -2.05 16.14
CA ILE A 112 9.92 -1.37 16.63
C ILE A 112 10.27 -0.11 17.45
N GLY A 113 11.56 0.24 17.53
CA GLY A 113 12.06 1.47 18.12
C GLY A 113 12.38 2.58 17.12
N GLU A 114 12.32 2.34 15.80
CA GLU A 114 12.53 3.42 14.82
C GLU A 114 11.36 4.42 14.91
N GLN A 115 11.63 5.56 15.54
CA GLN A 115 10.68 6.65 15.60
C GLN A 115 10.76 7.40 14.27
N VAL A 116 9.67 7.37 13.50
CA VAL A 116 9.54 8.25 12.32
C VAL A 116 9.41 9.69 12.85
N PRO A 117 10.35 10.60 12.53
CA PRO A 117 10.23 11.98 12.96
C PRO A 117 9.05 12.63 12.24
N VAL A 118 8.18 13.28 13.01
CA VAL A 118 7.10 14.08 12.43
C VAL A 118 7.70 15.39 11.95
N SER A 119 7.57 15.66 10.65
CA SER A 119 8.06 16.89 10.04
C SER A 119 7.12 17.37 8.95
N ILE A 120 7.14 18.68 8.73
CA ILE A 120 6.52 19.33 7.57
C ILE A 120 7.61 19.74 6.58
N ILE A 121 7.29 19.69 5.30
CA ILE A 121 8.20 20.06 4.21
C ILE A 121 7.49 21.02 3.24
N PRO A 122 8.25 21.85 2.50
CA PRO A 122 7.68 22.63 1.41
C PRO A 122 6.89 21.74 0.44
N SER A 123 5.73 22.21 0.01
CA SER A 123 4.80 21.49 -0.84
C SER A 123 4.29 22.40 -1.95
N GLU A 124 4.21 21.86 -3.16
CA GLU A 124 3.62 22.54 -4.33
C GLU A 124 2.09 22.43 -4.37
N LYS A 125 1.50 21.70 -3.41
CA LYS A 125 0.06 21.51 -3.33
C LYS A 125 -0.61 22.84 -2.98
N GLU A 126 -1.52 23.28 -3.84
CA GLU A 126 -2.36 24.44 -3.56
C GLU A 126 -3.32 24.12 -2.42
N THR A 127 -3.34 25.01 -1.42
CA THR A 127 -4.19 24.91 -0.23
C THR A 127 -4.76 26.26 0.14
N ASP A 128 -6.06 26.31 0.44
CA ASP A 128 -6.71 27.53 0.89
C ASP A 128 -6.24 27.93 2.30
N ALA A 129 -5.87 29.20 2.45
CA ALA A 129 -5.54 29.76 3.75
C ALA A 129 -6.79 29.79 4.65
N PHE A 130 -6.62 29.36 5.90
CA PHE A 130 -7.66 29.31 6.93
C PHE A 130 -7.31 30.17 8.15
N ALA A 131 -6.03 30.32 8.46
CA ALA A 131 -5.58 31.13 9.59
C ALA A 131 -4.49 32.14 9.17
N LEU A 132 -4.34 33.17 9.98
CA LEU A 132 -3.33 34.22 9.83
C LEU A 132 -2.76 34.58 11.19
N LEU A 133 -1.44 34.51 11.31
CA LEU A 133 -0.70 35.02 12.45
C LEU A 133 -0.08 36.37 12.07
N CYS A 134 -0.49 37.43 12.77
CA CYS A 134 -0.09 38.79 12.45
C CYS A 134 0.25 39.56 13.74
N ASN A 135 1.15 40.54 13.65
CA ASN A 135 1.39 41.46 14.76
C ASN A 135 0.13 42.31 15.03
N THR A 136 -0.24 42.45 16.29
CA THR A 136 -1.44 43.20 16.70
C THR A 136 -1.43 44.66 16.24
N VAL A 137 -0.27 45.31 16.20
CA VAL A 137 -0.09 46.70 15.71
C VAL A 137 -0.42 46.80 14.22
N VAL A 138 -0.09 45.79 13.43
CA VAL A 138 -0.40 45.73 12.00
C VAL A 138 -1.87 45.43 11.76
N ALA A 139 -2.48 44.57 12.60
CA ALA A 139 -3.88 44.20 12.47
C ALA A 139 -4.85 45.31 12.93
N ALA A 140 -4.44 46.16 13.88
CA ALA A 140 -5.31 47.14 14.53
C ALA A 140 -6.01 48.12 13.56
N PRO A 141 -5.31 48.81 12.63
CA PRO A 141 -5.96 49.74 11.72
C PRO A 141 -7.04 49.06 10.88
N TYR A 142 -6.71 47.89 10.33
CA TYR A 142 -7.63 47.12 9.50
C TYR A 142 -8.87 46.66 10.28
N ILE A 143 -8.70 46.17 11.50
CA ILE A 143 -9.83 45.70 12.33
C ILE A 143 -10.75 46.86 12.71
N PHE A 144 -10.19 48.04 13.03
CA PHE A 144 -10.98 49.21 13.42
C PHE A 144 -11.76 49.83 12.25
N GLU A 145 -11.28 49.67 11.02
CA GLU A 145 -11.94 50.16 9.81
C GLU A 145 -12.82 49.09 9.12
N SER A 146 -12.76 47.84 9.57
CA SER A 146 -13.48 46.73 8.96
C SER A 146 -14.98 46.72 9.27
N LEU A 147 -15.76 46.33 8.26
CA LEU A 147 -17.19 46.07 8.43
C LEU A 147 -17.42 44.88 9.38
N LYS A 148 -18.41 45.02 10.27
CA LYS A 148 -18.78 43.99 11.26
C LYS A 148 -18.98 42.60 10.64
N VAL A 149 -19.69 42.52 9.51
CA VAL A 149 -19.99 41.27 8.79
C VAL A 149 -18.71 40.49 8.42
N ARG A 150 -17.60 41.18 8.16
CA ARG A 150 -16.30 40.55 7.86
C ARG A 150 -15.68 39.95 9.12
N LEU A 151 -15.80 40.63 10.25
CA LEU A 151 -15.25 40.18 11.54
C LEU A 151 -16.06 39.03 12.15
N ASP A 152 -17.39 39.02 11.95
CA ASP A 152 -18.29 38.00 12.52
C ASP A 152 -17.96 36.56 12.07
N ARG A 153 -17.24 36.39 10.96
CA ARG A 153 -16.80 35.08 10.44
C ARG A 153 -15.43 34.65 10.94
N ILE A 154 -14.79 35.49 11.74
CA ILE A 154 -13.41 35.31 12.18
C ILE A 154 -13.41 35.12 13.68
N GLN A 155 -12.71 34.09 14.11
CA GLN A 155 -12.37 33.88 15.50
C GLN A 155 -10.90 34.22 15.70
N TRP A 156 -10.51 34.51 16.92
CA TRP A 156 -9.14 34.93 17.19
C TRP A 156 -8.72 34.64 18.61
N LEU A 157 -7.41 34.69 18.82
CA LEU A 157 -6.78 34.75 20.12
C LEU A 157 -5.47 35.54 20.05
N MET A 158 -5.00 35.95 21.22
CA MET A 158 -3.71 36.61 21.37
C MET A 158 -2.64 35.60 21.75
N LEU A 159 -1.49 35.69 21.08
CA LEU A 159 -0.27 34.96 21.33
C LEU A 159 0.84 35.99 21.54
N GLU A 160 1.01 36.42 22.81
CA GLU A 160 1.93 37.50 23.18
C GLU A 160 1.64 38.79 22.38
N GLU A 161 2.59 39.28 21.58
CA GLU A 161 2.43 40.49 20.76
C GLU A 161 1.73 40.23 19.41
N ARG A 162 1.48 38.96 19.08
CA ARG A 162 0.83 38.53 17.84
C ARG A 162 -0.62 38.09 18.12
N ALA A 163 -1.43 38.14 17.09
CA ALA A 163 -2.79 37.62 17.09
C ALA A 163 -2.93 36.53 16.02
N LEU A 164 -3.52 35.40 16.42
CA LEU A 164 -3.92 34.36 15.50
C LEU A 164 -5.40 34.55 15.15
N PHE A 165 -5.67 34.74 13.87
CA PHE A 165 -7.02 34.85 13.31
C PHE A 165 -7.36 33.55 12.59
N LEU A 166 -8.57 33.04 12.81
CA LEU A 166 -9.08 31.76 12.33
C LEU A 166 -10.40 31.99 11.61
N GLY A 167 -10.49 31.58 10.34
CA GLY A 167 -11.73 31.61 9.58
C GLY A 167 -11.54 32.01 8.13
N THR A 168 -12.61 31.87 7.36
CA THR A 168 -12.65 32.12 5.92
C THR A 168 -13.72 33.15 5.56
N PRO A 169 -13.40 34.21 4.79
CA PRO A 169 -12.08 34.51 4.23
C PRO A 169 -11.10 35.02 5.28
N VAL A 170 -9.82 34.70 5.11
CA VAL A 170 -8.75 35.25 5.96
C VAL A 170 -8.66 36.78 5.80
N LEU A 171 -8.27 37.48 6.87
CA LEU A 171 -8.09 38.94 6.82
C LEU A 171 -6.99 39.31 5.82
N SER A 172 -7.26 40.28 4.95
CA SER A 172 -6.31 40.74 3.93
C SER A 172 -5.26 41.69 4.50
N ILE A 173 -4.48 41.21 5.47
CA ILE A 173 -3.40 41.96 6.14
C ILE A 173 -2.10 41.17 6.11
N PRO A 174 -0.93 41.84 6.18
CA PRO A 174 0.37 41.16 6.16
C PRO A 174 0.54 40.23 7.37
N GLY A 175 0.96 38.99 7.13
CA GLY A 175 1.26 38.03 8.20
C GLY A 175 1.50 36.62 7.65
N ASP A 176 1.75 35.69 8.57
CA ASP A 176 2.01 34.29 8.24
C ASP A 176 0.67 33.56 8.09
N THR A 177 0.43 32.97 6.93
CA THR A 177 -0.82 32.24 6.65
C THR A 177 -0.67 30.74 6.90
N PHE A 178 -1.75 30.13 7.37
CA PHE A 178 -1.81 28.69 7.64
C PHE A 178 -3.05 28.09 6.99
N TRP A 179 -2.91 26.91 6.41
CA TRP A 179 -4.04 26.10 5.96
C TRP A 179 -4.41 25.08 7.04
N LYS A 180 -5.64 24.59 6.96
CA LYS A 180 -6.21 23.71 7.99
C LYS A 180 -6.31 22.29 7.47
N GLN A 181 -5.83 21.35 8.29
CA GLN A 181 -6.03 19.92 8.09
C GLN A 181 -6.46 19.27 9.41
N GLY A 182 -7.75 18.98 9.56
CA GLY A 182 -8.31 18.56 10.85
C GLY A 182 -8.08 19.62 11.93
N ARG A 183 -7.30 19.29 12.96
CA ARG A 183 -6.89 20.20 14.06
C ARG A 183 -5.51 20.83 13.85
N HIS A 184 -4.83 20.51 12.76
CA HIS A 184 -3.55 21.10 12.43
C HIS A 184 -3.74 22.40 11.66
N LEU A 185 -2.98 23.41 12.06
CA LEU A 185 -2.77 24.65 11.31
C LEU A 185 -1.33 24.60 10.80
N ILE A 186 -1.17 24.40 9.50
CA ILE A 186 0.11 24.16 8.84
C ILE A 186 0.44 25.41 8.00
N PRO A 187 1.68 25.93 8.01
CA PRO A 187 2.06 27.06 7.18
C PRO A 187 1.68 26.81 5.70
N THR A 188 1.07 27.80 5.05
CA THR A 188 0.75 27.70 3.61
C THR A 188 2.02 27.45 2.80
N GLY A 189 1.95 26.53 1.84
CA GLY A 189 3.12 26.07 1.08
C GLY A 189 3.93 24.97 1.77
N TYR A 190 3.44 24.42 2.88
CA TYR A 190 4.02 23.25 3.56
C TYR A 190 2.98 22.15 3.72
N ASP A 191 3.41 20.89 3.77
CA ASP A 191 2.58 19.73 4.10
C ASP A 191 3.39 18.72 4.92
N PHE A 192 2.73 17.77 5.59
CA PHE A 192 3.40 16.67 6.26
C PHE A 192 4.11 15.77 5.26
N VAL A 193 5.33 15.34 5.60
CA VAL A 193 6.06 14.31 4.83
C VAL A 193 5.20 13.06 4.63
N TYR A 194 4.44 12.70 5.66
CA TYR A 194 3.52 11.57 5.66
C TYR A 194 2.10 12.04 6.00
N GLY A 195 1.43 12.71 5.05
CA GLY A 195 0.07 13.24 5.24
C GLY A 195 -0.96 12.20 5.74
N ILE A 196 -0.80 10.92 5.42
CA ILE A 196 -1.69 9.84 5.90
C ILE A 196 -1.63 9.66 7.43
N LEU A 197 -0.56 10.08 8.08
CA LEU A 197 -0.37 9.94 9.53
C LEU A 197 -0.98 11.10 10.32
N GLN A 198 -1.60 12.09 9.68
CA GLN A 198 -2.11 13.30 10.35
C GLN A 198 -2.95 13.00 11.61
N GLU A 199 -3.86 12.03 11.56
CA GLU A 199 -4.75 11.74 12.69
C GLU A 199 -4.01 11.06 13.83
N ILE A 200 -3.04 10.22 13.49
CA ILE A 200 -2.17 9.54 14.44
C ILE A 200 -1.27 10.58 15.12
N ILE A 201 -0.72 11.52 14.34
CA ILE A 201 0.08 12.64 14.82
C ILE A 201 -0.77 13.51 15.77
N ALA A 202 -1.98 13.90 15.36
CA ALA A 202 -2.90 14.69 16.19
C ALA A 202 -3.19 14.01 17.52
N LYS A 203 -3.49 12.70 17.52
CA LYS A 203 -3.76 11.92 18.74
C LYS A 203 -2.52 11.76 19.62
N LYS A 204 -1.33 11.62 19.03
CA LYS A 204 -0.07 11.48 19.77
C LYS A 204 0.35 12.80 20.44
N ILE A 205 0.11 13.92 19.77
CA ILE A 205 0.41 15.27 20.29
C ILE A 205 -0.61 15.69 21.34
N ASP A 206 -1.91 15.49 21.06
CA ASP A 206 -3.02 15.94 21.89
C ASP A 206 -4.13 14.89 21.87
N ALA A 207 -4.01 13.90 22.77
CA ALA A 207 -4.94 12.79 22.88
C ALA A 207 -6.39 13.20 23.23
N PRO A 208 -6.64 14.19 24.12
CA PRO A 208 -7.99 14.67 24.40
C PRO A 208 -8.68 15.33 23.19
N GLY A 209 -7.89 15.92 22.29
CA GLY A 209 -8.39 16.56 21.08
C GLY A 209 -8.93 17.99 21.27
N GLU A 210 -8.61 18.62 22.39
CA GLU A 210 -9.14 19.92 22.82
C GLU A 210 -8.32 21.11 22.30
N ASN A 211 -7.19 20.84 21.65
CA ASN A 211 -6.27 21.86 21.17
C ASN A 211 -6.25 21.95 19.64
N TRP A 212 -6.01 23.16 19.13
CA TRP A 212 -5.42 23.39 17.82
C TRP A 212 -3.92 23.14 17.90
N ILE A 213 -3.35 22.54 16.85
CA ILE A 213 -1.92 22.26 16.74
C ILE A 213 -1.37 23.19 15.67
N LEU A 214 -0.76 24.30 16.10
CA LEU A 214 -0.12 25.29 15.23
C LEU A 214 1.31 24.85 14.93
N TRP A 215 1.60 24.52 13.68
CA TRP A 215 2.93 24.12 13.24
C TRP A 215 3.77 25.31 12.80
N HIS A 216 5.06 25.27 13.09
CA HIS A 216 6.04 26.23 12.61
C HIS A 216 6.87 25.60 11.49
N THR A 217 7.52 26.42 10.67
CA THR A 217 8.30 25.97 9.50
C THR A 217 9.50 25.09 9.87
N ASP A 218 9.95 25.13 11.13
CA ASP A 218 11.00 24.28 11.70
C ASP A 218 10.48 22.91 12.21
N SER A 219 9.21 22.57 11.91
CA SER A 219 8.52 21.37 12.40
C SER A 219 8.31 21.31 13.91
N THR A 220 8.47 22.42 14.63
CA THR A 220 7.97 22.55 15.99
C THR A 220 6.47 22.90 15.97
N TYR A 221 5.81 22.78 17.12
CA TYR A 221 4.40 23.11 17.23
C TYR A 221 4.05 23.80 18.55
N THR A 222 2.97 24.57 18.52
CA THR A 222 2.35 25.20 19.69
C THR A 222 0.92 24.68 19.83
N LEU A 223 0.54 24.29 21.06
CA LEU A 223 -0.82 23.88 21.38
C LEU A 223 -1.64 25.09 21.81
N ILE A 224 -2.79 25.26 21.19
CA ILE A 224 -3.72 26.35 21.46
C ILE A 224 -5.06 25.74 21.88
N PRO A 225 -5.51 25.94 23.13
CA PRO A 225 -6.80 25.44 23.56
C PRO A 225 -7.92 26.03 22.70
N GLN A 226 -8.79 25.18 22.18
CA GLN A 226 -9.93 25.61 21.35
C GLN A 226 -10.87 26.53 22.14
N SER A 227 -10.95 26.34 23.47
CA SER A 227 -11.74 27.18 24.38
C SER A 227 -11.20 28.60 24.55
N SER A 228 -9.93 28.84 24.24
CA SER A 228 -9.31 30.18 24.32
C SER A 228 -9.62 31.05 23.10
N VAL A 229 -10.12 30.45 22.02
CA VAL A 229 -10.50 31.14 20.79
C VAL A 229 -11.83 31.86 20.99
N LYS A 230 -11.87 33.17 20.68
CA LYS A 230 -13.07 34.02 20.85
C LYS A 230 -13.52 34.59 19.51
N PRO A 231 -14.82 34.91 19.33
CA PRO A 231 -15.27 35.66 18.15
C PRO A 231 -14.56 37.01 18.05
N LEU A 232 -14.17 37.42 16.84
CA LEU A 232 -13.52 38.70 16.60
C LEU A 232 -14.55 39.83 16.55
N SER A 233 -14.35 40.82 17.41
CA SER A 233 -15.05 42.11 17.36
C SER A 233 -14.08 43.23 17.70
N ILE A 234 -14.38 44.45 17.24
CA ILE A 234 -13.58 45.64 17.56
C ILE A 234 -13.41 45.78 19.09
N SER A 235 -14.49 45.59 19.85
CA SER A 235 -14.46 45.66 21.31
C SER A 235 -13.58 44.58 21.94
N SER A 236 -13.71 43.32 21.50
CA SER A 236 -12.88 42.23 22.02
C SER A 236 -11.39 42.47 21.73
N PHE A 237 -11.08 43.03 20.57
CA PHE A 237 -9.72 43.33 20.15
C PHE A 237 -9.10 44.41 21.03
N ARG A 238 -9.79 45.55 21.21
CA ARG A 238 -9.32 46.66 22.06
C ARG A 238 -9.08 46.25 23.50
N LEU A 239 -9.97 45.44 24.08
CA LEU A 239 -9.84 45.00 25.48
C LEU A 239 -8.64 44.09 25.74
N SER A 240 -8.07 43.51 24.69
CA SER A 240 -6.95 42.57 24.83
C SER A 240 -5.60 43.20 24.44
N THR A 241 -5.59 44.31 23.68
CA THR A 241 -4.38 44.99 23.21
C THR A 241 -3.99 46.25 24.00
N ILE A 242 -4.80 46.64 24.99
CA ILE A 242 -4.50 47.70 25.98
C ILE A 242 -3.96 47.03 27.24
#